data_AF-A0A1R2D1W7-F1
#
_entry.id   AF-A0A1R2D1W7-F1
#
_cell.length_a   1.000
_cell.length_b   1.000
_cell.length_c   1.000
_cell.angle_alpha   90.00
_cell.angle_beta   90.00
_cell.angle_gamma   90.00
#
_symmetry.space_group_name_H-M   'P 1'
#
loop_
_entity.id
_entity.type
_entity.pdbx_description
1 polymer ?
#
loop_
_entity_poly.entity_id
_entity_poly.type
_entity_poly.pdbx_seq_one_letter_code
_entity_poly.pdbx_strand_id
1 'polypeptide(L)'
;MRSNNASLRPATGLEDNAGPKTQFINTQGSLASLGNTGSASLKGKLLSLEELVRSITEEMNFHKKEVQILRSEKDTLESVLNMKITDVRKSLMNEIARVEDEMKRHFAHQKAENSRLQQQITQLKGEKTSLQQQLLALQRRISELETQIGAEDS
;
A
#
# COMPACT_ATOMS: atom_id res chain seq x y z
N MET A 1 -3.12 38.04 10.38
CA MET A 1 -2.13 37.42 11.29
C MET A 1 -1.64 36.13 10.63
N ARG A 2 -0.45 36.17 10.00
CA ARG A 2 0.77 35.40 10.33
C ARG A 2 0.54 33.88 10.35
N SER A 3 0.85 33.12 9.29
CA SER A 3 2.18 32.63 8.86
C SER A 3 2.98 31.91 9.94
N ASN A 4 3.20 30.60 9.74
CA ASN A 4 4.48 29.86 9.80
C ASN A 4 4.16 28.36 9.58
N ASN A 5 4.48 27.76 8.42
CA ASN A 5 5.80 27.32 7.94
C ASN A 5 6.39 26.15 8.72
N ALA A 6 6.33 24.95 8.13
CA ALA A 6 7.28 23.87 8.37
C ALA A 6 7.48 23.11 7.04
N SER A 7 8.39 23.68 6.26
CA SER A 7 9.08 23.10 5.12
C SER A 7 9.86 21.85 5.48
N LEU A 8 9.53 20.71 4.87
CA LEU A 8 10.46 19.60 4.60
C LEU A 8 10.05 18.92 3.29
N ARG A 9 10.70 19.33 2.19
CA ARG A 9 11.04 18.43 1.06
C ARG A 9 12.55 18.16 1.20
N PRO A 10 13.10 17.05 0.70
CA PRO A 10 13.38 17.02 -0.73
C PRO A 10 13.20 15.65 -1.43
N ALA A 11 13.03 15.76 -2.75
CA ALA A 11 13.56 14.84 -3.76
C ALA A 11 13.02 13.41 -3.83
N THR A 12 11.84 13.25 -4.45
CA THR A 12 11.66 12.11 -5.37
C THR A 12 12.20 12.54 -6.73
N GLY A 13 13.51 12.46 -6.87
CA GLY A 13 14.12 12.34 -8.18
C GLY A 13 13.61 11.04 -8.79
N LEU A 14 12.75 11.15 -9.80
CA LEU A 14 12.64 10.12 -10.81
C LEU A 14 14.00 10.14 -11.52
N GLU A 15 14.96 9.40 -10.98
CA GLU A 15 16.18 9.08 -11.70
C GLU A 15 15.77 8.38 -12.98
N ASP A 16 16.11 9.03 -14.10
CA ASP A 16 16.14 8.43 -15.42
C ASP A 16 16.79 7.06 -15.31
N ASN A 17 15.98 6.02 -15.43
CA ASN A 17 16.47 4.68 -15.69
C ASN A 17 17.04 4.71 -17.12
N ALA A 18 18.29 5.17 -17.22
CA ALA A 18 19.14 4.98 -18.38
C ALA A 18 19.49 3.49 -18.45
N GLY A 19 18.49 2.67 -18.81
CA GLY A 19 18.75 1.38 -19.42
C GLY A 19 19.66 1.59 -20.64
N PRO A 20 20.48 0.59 -21.00
CA PRO A 20 21.39 0.72 -22.13
C PRO A 20 20.57 1.14 -23.35
N LYS A 21 20.83 2.36 -23.84
CA LYS A 21 20.27 2.83 -25.11
C LYS A 21 20.84 1.91 -26.18
N THR A 22 20.10 0.85 -26.51
CA THR A 22 20.31 0.07 -27.72
C THR A 22 20.10 1.04 -28.88
N GLN A 23 21.19 1.63 -29.35
CA GLN A 23 21.22 2.32 -30.63
C GLN A 23 20.89 1.26 -31.67
N PHE A 24 19.63 1.22 -32.10
CA PHE A 24 19.27 0.64 -33.37
C PHE A 24 20.03 1.42 -34.44
N ILE A 25 21.14 0.86 -34.91
CA ILE A 25 21.80 1.35 -36.12
C ILE A 25 20.88 0.96 -37.27
N ASN A 26 20.24 1.99 -37.83
CA ASN A 26 19.43 1.90 -39.03
C ASN A 26 20.31 1.38 -40.19
N THR A 27 20.20 0.09 -40.52
CA THR A 27 20.95 -0.60 -41.58
C THR A 27 20.55 -0.18 -43.00
N GLN A 28 19.68 0.83 -43.15
CA GLN A 28 19.19 1.25 -44.46
C GLN A 28 20.06 2.32 -45.16
N GLY A 29 21.21 2.68 -44.59
CA GLY A 29 22.06 3.78 -45.11
C GLY A 29 23.45 3.41 -45.64
N SER A 30 23.96 2.18 -45.45
CA SER A 30 25.38 1.89 -45.74
C SER A 30 25.66 1.32 -47.14
N LEU A 31 24.63 1.12 -47.98
CA LEU A 31 24.82 0.50 -49.31
C LEU A 31 25.12 1.49 -50.45
N ALA A 32 25.10 2.80 -50.20
CA ALA A 32 25.13 3.82 -51.26
C ALA A 32 26.53 4.38 -51.61
N SER A 33 27.63 3.85 -51.05
CA SER A 33 28.97 4.42 -51.24
C SER A 33 30.02 3.48 -51.86
N LEU A 34 29.62 2.47 -52.64
CA LEU A 34 30.58 1.63 -53.39
C LEU A 34 30.47 1.81 -54.91
N GLY A 35 30.67 3.05 -55.34
CA GLY A 35 30.93 3.36 -56.74
C GLY A 35 32.36 2.95 -57.14
N ASN A 36 32.43 1.97 -58.05
CA ASN A 36 33.36 1.92 -59.19
C ASN A 36 34.88 1.81 -58.85
N THR A 37 35.51 0.63 -58.81
CA THR A 37 36.08 -0.01 -60.03
C THR A 37 36.57 -1.47 -59.82
N GLY A 38 36.23 -2.15 -58.70
CA GLY A 38 36.71 -3.52 -58.41
C GLY A 38 35.63 -4.60 -58.26
N SER A 39 34.35 -4.22 -58.18
CA SER A 39 33.24 -5.10 -57.72
C SER A 39 32.64 -6.03 -58.79
N ALA A 40 32.93 -5.82 -60.08
CA ALA A 40 32.44 -6.68 -61.16
C ALA A 40 33.27 -7.97 -61.34
N SER A 41 34.47 -8.04 -60.76
CA SER A 41 35.33 -9.22 -60.82
C SER A 41 34.92 -10.27 -59.78
N LEU A 42 35.07 -11.55 -60.11
CA LEU A 42 34.88 -12.65 -59.15
C LEU A 42 35.69 -12.44 -57.85
N LYS A 43 36.89 -11.85 -57.98
CA LYS A 43 37.76 -11.52 -56.84
C LYS A 43 37.16 -10.45 -55.93
N GLY A 44 36.55 -9.41 -56.48
CA GLY A 44 35.88 -8.36 -55.70
C GLY A 44 34.64 -8.88 -54.97
N LYS A 45 33.85 -9.74 -55.63
CA LYS A 45 32.71 -10.42 -55.00
C LYS A 45 33.15 -11.36 -53.87
N LEU A 46 34.24 -12.10 -54.07
CA LEU A 46 34.82 -12.98 -53.05
C LEU A 46 35.25 -12.20 -51.81
N LEU A 47 35.99 -11.10 -51.98
CA LEU A 47 36.42 -10.25 -50.87
C LEU A 47 35.23 -9.66 -50.09
N SER A 48 34.17 -9.23 -50.79
CA SER A 48 32.94 -8.74 -50.15
C SER A 48 32.21 -9.83 -49.37
N LEU A 49 32.17 -11.07 -49.89
CA LEU A 49 31.61 -12.23 -49.20
C LEU A 49 32.43 -12.57 -47.94
N GLU A 50 33.76 -12.52 -48.01
CA GLU A 50 34.64 -12.77 -46.87
C GLU A 50 34.42 -11.73 -45.75
N GLU A 51 34.28 -10.46 -46.12
CA GLU A 51 34.00 -9.38 -45.17
C GLU A 51 32.61 -9.53 -44.54
N LEU A 52 31.59 -9.90 -45.33
CA LEU A 52 30.25 -10.18 -44.83
C LEU A 52 30.24 -11.36 -43.85
N VAL A 53 30.93 -12.46 -44.18
CA VAL A 53 31.06 -13.63 -43.28
C VAL A 53 31.72 -13.23 -41.97
N ARG A 54 32.74 -12.36 -42.02
CA ARG A 54 33.40 -11.84 -40.83
C ARG A 54 32.46 -11.00 -39.96
N SER A 55 31.72 -10.06 -40.56
CA SER A 55 30.72 -9.23 -39.85
C SER A 55 29.65 -10.10 -39.18
N ILE A 56 29.07 -11.06 -39.92
CA ILE A 56 28.07 -11.98 -39.38
C ILE A 56 28.62 -12.81 -38.23
N THR A 57 29.89 -13.23 -38.31
CA THR A 57 30.54 -13.99 -37.24
C THR A 57 30.72 -13.15 -35.98
N GLU A 58 31.08 -11.87 -36.13
CA GLU A 58 31.20 -10.93 -35.01
C GLU A 58 29.84 -10.65 -34.36
N GLU A 59 28.80 -10.38 -35.16
CA GLU A 59 27.41 -10.19 -34.71
C GLU A 59 26.86 -11.43 -34.01
N MET A 60 27.10 -12.62 -34.56
CA MET A 60 26.68 -13.89 -33.94
C MET A 60 27.31 -14.08 -32.56
N ASN A 61 28.59 -13.78 -32.41
CA ASN A 61 29.28 -13.87 -31.13
C ASN A 61 28.77 -12.82 -30.12
N PHE A 62 28.42 -11.63 -30.60
CA PHE A 62 27.78 -10.59 -29.79
C PHE A 62 26.43 -11.06 -29.26
N HIS A 63 25.52 -11.50 -30.13
CA HIS A 63 24.21 -11.99 -29.73
C HIS A 63 24.27 -13.20 -28.80
N LYS A 64 25.26 -14.09 -28.98
CA LYS A 64 25.48 -15.21 -28.05
C LYS A 64 25.75 -14.73 -26.62
N LYS A 65 26.55 -13.66 -26.46
CA LYS A 65 26.81 -13.05 -25.14
C LYS A 65 25.57 -12.36 -24.58
N GLU A 66 24.87 -11.62 -25.43
CA GLU A 66 23.63 -10.92 -25.06
C GLU A 66 22.57 -11.89 -24.53
N VAL A 67 22.35 -13.01 -25.23
CA VAL A 67 21.43 -14.08 -24.77
C VAL A 67 21.85 -14.66 -23.43
N GLN A 68 23.16 -14.81 -23.18
CA GLN A 68 23.65 -15.30 -21.90
C GLN A 68 23.39 -14.31 -20.76
N ILE A 69 23.58 -13.02 -21.00
CA ILE A 69 23.27 -11.95 -20.05
C ILE A 69 21.76 -11.94 -19.75
N LEU A 70 20.92 -11.92 -20.79
CA LEU A 70 19.47 -11.93 -20.64
C LEU A 70 18.96 -13.13 -19.84
N ARG A 71 19.58 -14.31 -20.00
CA ARG A 71 19.27 -15.48 -19.17
C ARG A 71 19.61 -15.25 -17.70
N SER A 72 20.77 -14.68 -17.40
CA SER A 72 21.16 -14.38 -16.01
C SER A 72 20.28 -13.31 -15.36
N GLU A 73 19.86 -12.30 -16.14
CA GLU A 73 18.93 -11.27 -15.67
C GLU A 73 17.55 -11.85 -15.40
N LYS A 74 17.04 -12.71 -16.30
CA LYS A 74 15.79 -13.46 -16.10
C LYS A 74 15.82 -14.24 -14.79
N ASP A 75 16.86 -15.03 -14.55
CA ASP A 75 16.97 -15.86 -13.35
C ASP A 75 17.04 -14.99 -12.08
N THR A 76 17.72 -13.85 -12.15
CA THR A 76 17.79 -12.87 -11.05
C THR A 76 16.41 -12.26 -10.76
N LEU A 77 15.69 -11.84 -11.81
CA LEU A 77 14.35 -11.28 -11.69
C LEU A 77 13.36 -12.30 -11.12
N GLU A 78 13.42 -13.56 -11.55
CA GLU A 78 12.58 -14.63 -11.01
C GLU A 78 12.86 -14.86 -9.52
N SER A 79 14.13 -14.82 -9.10
CA SER A 79 14.51 -14.93 -7.68
C SER A 79 13.95 -13.76 -6.86
N VAL A 80 14.14 -12.52 -7.31
CA VAL A 80 13.64 -11.32 -6.63
C VAL A 80 12.11 -11.33 -6.55
N LEU A 81 11.43 -11.72 -7.64
CA LEU A 81 9.98 -11.82 -7.68
C LEU A 81 9.46 -12.83 -6.65
N ASN A 82 10.05 -14.02 -6.58
CA ASN A 82 9.66 -15.05 -5.61
C ASN A 82 9.90 -14.61 -4.17
N MET A 83 11.00 -13.92 -3.91
CA MET A 83 11.30 -13.32 -2.59
C MET A 83 10.23 -12.28 -2.23
N LYS A 84 9.93 -11.33 -3.12
CA LYS A 84 8.91 -10.31 -2.90
C LYS A 84 7.52 -10.91 -2.67
N ILE A 85 7.12 -11.92 -3.44
CA ILE A 85 5.85 -12.62 -3.24
C ILE A 85 5.80 -13.24 -1.84
N THR A 86 6.88 -13.86 -1.40
CA THR A 86 6.96 -14.52 -0.09
C THR A 86 6.89 -13.49 1.05
N ASP A 87 7.65 -12.41 0.94
CA ASP A 87 7.68 -11.33 1.95
C ASP A 87 6.32 -10.64 2.07
N VAL A 88 5.70 -10.28 0.93
CA VAL A 88 4.38 -9.65 0.92
C VAL A 88 3.34 -10.59 1.51
N ARG A 89 3.35 -11.87 1.12
CA ARG A 89 2.42 -12.87 1.68
C ARG A 89 2.59 -12.98 3.19
N LYS A 90 3.82 -13.08 3.69
CA LYS A 90 4.10 -13.17 5.12
C LYS A 90 3.64 -11.91 5.87
N SER A 91 3.92 -10.73 5.32
CA SER A 91 3.49 -9.46 5.91
C SER A 91 1.96 -9.38 6.02
N LEU A 92 1.24 -9.76 4.96
CA LEU A 92 -0.23 -9.75 4.96
C LEU A 92 -0.81 -10.76 5.95
N MET A 93 -0.25 -11.96 6.05
CA MET A 93 -0.70 -12.97 7.03
C MET A 93 -0.51 -12.48 8.47
N ASN A 94 0.61 -11.82 8.76
CA ASN A 94 0.86 -11.23 10.08
C ASN A 94 -0.12 -10.09 10.39
N GLU A 95 -0.42 -9.25 9.40
CA GLU A 95 -1.38 -8.15 9.55
C GLU A 95 -2.78 -8.66 9.85
N ILE A 96 -3.23 -9.69 9.11
CA ILE A 96 -4.53 -10.36 9.35
C ILE A 96 -4.60 -10.89 10.78
N ALA A 97 -3.59 -11.64 11.22
CA ALA A 97 -3.55 -12.19 12.58
C ALA A 97 -3.61 -11.07 13.65
N ARG A 98 -2.86 -9.97 13.45
CA ARG A 98 -2.89 -8.84 14.38
C ARG A 98 -4.26 -8.18 14.45
N VAL A 99 -4.87 -7.90 13.29
CA VAL A 99 -6.18 -7.25 13.20
C VAL A 99 -7.27 -8.14 13.80
N GLU A 100 -7.22 -9.46 13.57
CA GLU A 100 -8.17 -10.40 14.17
C GLU A 100 -8.11 -10.40 15.69
N ASP A 101 -6.90 -10.41 16.27
CA ASP A 101 -6.73 -10.40 17.72
C ASP A 101 -7.13 -9.07 18.35
N GLU A 102 -6.82 -7.94 17.69
CA GLU A 102 -7.31 -6.63 18.09
C GLU A 102 -8.83 -6.57 18.07
N MET A 103 -9.47 -7.05 17.00
CA MET A 103 -10.92 -7.08 16.86
C MET A 103 -11.57 -7.90 17.98
N LYS A 104 -11.05 -9.10 18.28
CA LYS A 104 -11.54 -9.94 19.38
C LYS A 104 -11.43 -9.22 20.73
N ARG A 105 -10.29 -8.57 21.00
CA ARG A 105 -10.05 -7.82 22.24
C ARG A 105 -11.03 -6.64 22.36
N HIS A 106 -11.20 -5.87 21.30
CA HIS A 106 -12.14 -4.74 21.27
C HIS A 106 -13.59 -5.19 21.47
N PHE A 107 -14.00 -6.28 20.83
CA PHE A 107 -15.34 -6.84 21.01
C PHE A 107 -15.59 -7.28 22.45
N ALA A 108 -14.63 -8.00 23.06
CA ALA A 108 -14.73 -8.42 24.45
C ALA A 108 -14.84 -7.22 25.41
N HIS A 109 -14.02 -6.19 25.20
CA HIS A 109 -14.06 -4.96 25.98
C HIS A 109 -15.41 -4.23 25.82
N GLN A 110 -15.90 -4.08 24.59
CA GLN A 110 -17.18 -3.43 24.31
C GLN A 110 -18.35 -4.20 24.94
N LYS A 111 -18.31 -5.54 24.92
CA LYS A 111 -19.32 -6.38 25.56
C LYS A 111 -19.33 -6.19 27.08
N ALA A 112 -18.15 -6.17 27.72
CA ALA A 112 -18.03 -5.93 29.15
C ALA A 112 -18.54 -4.55 29.54
N GLU A 113 -18.15 -3.52 28.79
CA GLU A 113 -18.56 -2.14 29.06
C GLU A 113 -20.07 -1.94 28.85
N ASN A 114 -20.65 -2.53 27.80
CA ASN A 114 -22.11 -2.52 27.61
C ASN A 114 -22.84 -3.17 28.78
N SER A 115 -22.32 -4.28 29.32
CA SER A 115 -22.91 -4.93 30.50
C SER A 115 -22.84 -4.01 31.73
N ARG A 116 -21.68 -3.37 31.96
CA ARG A 116 -21.46 -2.42 33.05
C ARG A 116 -22.40 -1.21 32.95
N LEU A 117 -22.60 -0.68 31.74
CA LEU A 117 -23.51 0.44 31.49
C LEU A 117 -24.97 0.03 31.72
N GLN A 118 -25.38 -1.16 31.26
CA GLN A 118 -26.73 -1.67 31.51
C GLN A 118 -27.03 -1.86 33.01
N GLN A 119 -26.04 -2.33 33.78
CA GLN A 119 -26.17 -2.44 35.24
C GLN A 119 -26.37 -1.07 35.89
N GLN A 120 -25.56 -0.08 35.52
CA GLN A 120 -25.70 1.31 36.01
C GLN A 120 -27.07 1.91 35.64
N ILE A 121 -27.54 1.72 34.41
CA ILE A 121 -28.87 2.18 33.99
C ILE A 121 -29.97 1.56 34.85
N THR A 122 -29.86 0.26 35.13
CA THR A 122 -30.82 -0.45 35.98
C THR A 122 -30.83 0.09 37.40
N GLN A 123 -29.64 0.32 37.97
CA GLN A 123 -29.50 0.91 39.31
C GLN A 123 -30.12 2.31 39.37
N LEU A 124 -29.77 3.20 38.43
CA LEU A 124 -30.30 4.56 38.37
C LEU A 124 -31.82 4.59 38.22
N LYS A 125 -32.40 3.65 37.49
CA LYS A 125 -33.87 3.50 37.41
C LYS A 125 -34.47 3.16 38.77
N GLY A 126 -33.87 2.24 39.52
CA GLY A 126 -34.30 1.89 40.87
C GLY A 126 -34.22 3.07 41.83
N GLU A 127 -33.09 3.80 41.82
CA GLU A 127 -32.89 5.01 42.62
C GLU A 127 -33.93 6.09 42.27
N LYS A 128 -34.19 6.32 40.98
CA LYS A 128 -35.23 7.25 40.52
C LYS A 128 -36.61 6.89 41.07
N THR A 129 -37.00 5.62 41.01
CA THR A 129 -38.29 5.16 41.55
C THR A 129 -38.37 5.36 43.06
N SER A 130 -37.30 5.03 43.79
CA SER A 130 -37.23 5.26 45.25
C SER A 130 -37.41 6.74 45.60
N LEU A 131 -36.69 7.63 44.90
CA LEU A 131 -36.82 9.08 45.10
C LEU A 131 -38.23 9.60 44.77
N GLN A 132 -38.86 9.07 43.72
CA GLN A 132 -40.24 9.42 43.37
C GLN A 132 -41.22 9.00 44.48
N GLN A 133 -41.05 7.82 45.07
CA GLN A 133 -41.89 7.38 46.19
C GLN A 133 -41.69 8.26 47.44
N GLN A 134 -40.44 8.61 47.76
CA GLN A 134 -40.14 9.51 48.87
C GLN A 134 -40.76 10.90 48.65
N LEU A 135 -40.69 11.44 47.43
CA LEU A 135 -41.32 12.71 47.08
C LEU A 135 -42.83 12.67 47.30
N LEU A 136 -43.52 11.63 46.83
CA LEU A 136 -44.96 11.46 47.01
C LEU A 136 -45.34 11.35 48.50
N ALA A 137 -44.55 10.63 49.30
CA ALA A 137 -44.79 10.51 50.74
C ALA A 137 -44.63 11.86 51.46
N LEU A 138 -43.61 12.64 51.11
CA LEU A 138 -43.40 13.98 51.65
C LEU A 138 -44.53 14.93 51.24
N GLN A 139 -44.99 14.89 49.99
CA GLN A 139 -46.13 15.68 49.53
C GLN A 139 -47.40 15.38 50.32
N ARG A 140 -47.71 14.10 50.59
CA ARG A 140 -48.86 13.73 51.42
C ARG A 140 -48.74 14.27 52.84
N ARG A 141 -47.56 14.15 53.45
CA ARG A 141 -47.30 14.67 54.81
C ARG A 141 -47.44 16.18 54.88
N ILE A 142 -47.00 16.91 53.85
CA ILE A 142 -47.21 18.36 53.75
C ILE A 142 -48.71 18.67 53.72
N SER A 143 -49.49 18.01 52.87
CA SER A 143 -50.95 18.24 52.80
C SER A 143 -51.69 17.88 54.09
N GLU A 144 -51.27 16.83 54.80
CA GLU A 144 -51.80 16.47 56.12
C GLU A 144 -51.53 17.58 57.15
N LEU A 145 -50.30 18.10 57.19
CA LEU A 145 -49.91 19.19 58.09
C LEU A 145 -50.63 20.50 57.73
N GLU A 146 -50.76 20.83 56.45
CA GLU A 146 -51.53 21.99 55.97
C GLU A 146 -52.99 21.93 56.44
N THR A 147 -53.60 20.73 56.43
CA THR A 147 -54.97 20.52 56.91
C THR A 147 -55.07 20.67 58.43
N GLN A 148 -54.11 20.13 59.18
CA GLN A 148 -54.08 20.23 60.65
C GLN A 148 -53.91 21.67 61.12
N ILE A 149 -53.00 22.43 60.51
CA ILE A 149 -52.78 23.85 60.85
C ILE A 149 -54.05 24.67 60.56
N GLY A 150 -54.69 24.48 59.39
CA GLY A 150 -55.92 25.19 59.08
C GLY A 150 -57.11 24.87 60.01
N ALA A 151 -57.09 23.70 60.68
CA ALA A 151 -58.10 23.30 61.66
C ALA A 151 -57.83 23.85 63.07
N GLU A 152 -56.57 24.17 63.42
CA GLU A 152 -56.23 24.79 64.71
C GLU A 152 -56.50 26.32 64.73
N ASP A 153 -56.59 26.95 63.55
CA ASP A 153 -56.88 28.39 63.39
C ASP A 153 -58.39 28.72 63.25
N SER A 154 -59.29 27.71 63.31
CA SER A 154 -60.76 27.84 63.17
C SER A 154 -61.52 27.57 64.47
#